data_AF-A0A971N8G3-F1
#
_entry.id   AF-A0A971N8G3-F1
#
_cell.length_a   1.000
_cell.length_b   1.000
_cell.length_c   1.000
_cell.angle_alpha   90.00
_cell.angle_beta   90.00
_cell.angle_gamma   90.00
#
_symmetry.space_group_name_H-M   'P 1'
#
loop_
_entity.id
_entity.type
_entity.pdbx_description
1 polymer ?
#
loop_
_entity_poly.entity_id
_entity_poly.type
_entity_poly.pdbx_seq_one_letter_code
_entity_poly.pdbx_strand_id
1 'polypeptide(L)'
;GAPWARRLEPLFFLVGVGTAASFAKLYYLIFLAKPKAAPPTADVAAVRTSRLHLALVLLSIVMVGIGLVPGLLPRVAVAPAVQGLGVAPAVAGTGELAFWRFTDLFGMVVTLALGVVVCGAGLKWGVFHWRPPRWLTLEGLAGLFGQGALALGRKGAACFRMIGAAVSEWGRTLGTRLYLAACRFDRSRNTKVGRVNLVGLSADAALLMLMLALLMAWFLWHSLTRVV
;
A
#
# COMPACT_ATOMS: atom_id res chain seq x y z
N GLY A 1 -7.79 6.15 -32.89
CA GLY A 1 -7.25 6.42 -31.55
C GLY A 1 -8.28 6.06 -30.51
N ALA A 2 -7.91 5.27 -29.51
CA ALA A 2 -8.84 4.76 -28.52
C ALA A 2 -9.54 5.92 -27.75
N PRO A 3 -10.86 5.83 -27.47
CA PRO A 3 -11.65 6.93 -26.93
C PRO A 3 -11.16 7.45 -25.57
N TRP A 4 -10.41 6.65 -24.81
CA TRP A 4 -9.80 7.06 -23.55
C TRP A 4 -8.65 8.08 -23.73
N ALA A 5 -7.88 7.96 -24.81
CA ALA A 5 -6.73 8.86 -25.06
C ALA A 5 -7.18 10.31 -25.31
N ARG A 6 -8.36 10.50 -25.93
CA ARG A 6 -8.95 11.84 -26.18
C ARG A 6 -9.32 12.58 -24.89
N ARG A 7 -9.57 11.86 -23.78
CA ARG A 7 -9.87 12.47 -22.47
C ARG A 7 -8.63 12.77 -21.63
N LEU A 8 -7.47 12.20 -21.97
CA LEU A 8 -6.23 12.43 -21.22
C LEU A 8 -5.63 13.80 -21.48
N GLU A 9 -5.74 14.30 -22.72
CA GLU A 9 -5.21 15.60 -23.09
C GLU A 9 -5.75 16.77 -22.24
N PRO A 10 -7.08 16.96 -22.10
CA PRO A 10 -7.60 18.03 -21.23
C PRO A 10 -7.30 17.79 -19.75
N LEU A 11 -7.24 16.53 -19.30
CA LEU A 11 -6.90 16.20 -17.92
C LEU A 11 -5.44 16.55 -17.60
N PHE A 12 -4.52 16.23 -18.51
CA PHE A 12 -3.11 16.56 -18.37
C PHE A 12 -2.88 18.08 -18.38
N PHE A 13 -3.57 18.80 -19.27
CA PHE A 13 -3.56 20.25 -19.30
C PHE A 13 -4.08 20.85 -17.98
N LEU A 14 -5.23 20.38 -17.48
CA LEU A 14 -5.81 20.85 -16.23
C LEU A 14 -4.89 20.61 -15.02
N VAL A 15 -4.32 19.41 -14.91
CA VAL A 15 -3.36 19.06 -13.84
C VAL A 15 -2.08 19.89 -13.95
N GLY A 16 -1.59 20.12 -15.17
CA GLY A 16 -0.44 20.98 -15.44
C GLY A 16 -0.67 22.41 -14.96
N VAL A 17 -1.81 23.01 -15.32
CA VAL A 17 -2.22 24.35 -14.87
C VAL A 17 -2.37 24.40 -13.35
N GLY A 18 -3.00 23.39 -12.74
CA GLY A 18 -3.15 23.32 -11.28
C GLY A 18 -1.81 23.22 -10.54
N THR A 19 -0.86 22.45 -11.09
CA THR A 19 0.50 22.32 -10.55
C THR A 19 1.25 23.65 -10.64
N ALA A 20 1.21 24.29 -11.82
CA ALA A 20 1.78 25.62 -12.03
C ALA A 20 1.18 26.66 -11.08
N ALA A 21 -0.14 26.64 -10.87
CA ALA A 21 -0.82 27.54 -9.93
C ALA A 21 -0.36 27.32 -8.48
N SER A 22 -0.18 26.07 -8.06
CA SER A 22 0.31 25.74 -6.71
C SER A 22 1.74 26.25 -6.48
N PHE A 23 2.65 26.01 -7.43
CA PHE A 23 4.02 26.51 -7.34
C PHE A 23 4.08 28.03 -7.39
N ALA A 24 3.30 28.67 -8.26
CA ALA A 24 3.20 30.13 -8.33
C ALA A 24 2.73 30.71 -6.97
N LYS A 25 1.75 30.08 -6.31
CA LYS A 25 1.30 30.47 -4.98
C LYS A 25 2.41 30.37 -3.93
N LEU A 26 3.14 29.25 -3.91
CA LEU A 26 4.25 29.05 -2.98
C LEU A 26 5.34 30.10 -3.20
N TYR A 27 5.74 30.31 -4.45
CA TYR A 27 6.75 31.31 -4.81
C TYR A 27 6.31 32.72 -4.40
N TYR A 28 5.06 33.08 -4.70
CA TYR A 28 4.49 34.36 -4.31
C TYR A 28 4.50 34.55 -2.78
N LEU A 29 4.04 33.55 -2.02
CA LEU A 29 3.96 33.65 -0.55
C LEU A 29 5.32 33.64 0.15
N ILE A 30 6.32 32.98 -0.42
CA ILE A 30 7.67 32.88 0.16
C ILE A 30 8.52 34.12 -0.18
N PHE A 31 8.48 34.57 -1.44
CA PHE A 31 9.44 35.58 -1.93
C PHE A 31 8.82 36.96 -2.16
N LEU A 32 7.54 37.06 -2.55
CA LEU A 32 6.92 38.33 -2.94
C LEU A 32 5.93 38.88 -1.92
N ALA A 33 5.33 38.02 -1.09
CA ALA A 33 4.38 38.45 -0.07
C ALA A 33 5.09 39.23 1.03
N LYS A 34 4.46 40.31 1.48
CA LYS A 34 4.99 41.13 2.56
C LYS A 34 5.09 40.28 3.84
N PRO A 35 6.23 40.27 4.53
CA PRO A 35 6.37 39.58 5.80
C PRO A 35 5.31 40.13 6.77
N LYS A 36 4.44 39.25 7.27
CA LYS A 36 3.57 39.63 8.38
C LYS A 36 4.49 39.78 9.60
N ALA A 37 4.44 40.93 10.27
CA ALA A 37 5.34 41.29 11.37
C ALA A 37 5.58 40.07 12.29
N ALA A 38 6.80 39.54 12.24
CA ALA A 38 7.17 38.38 13.02
C ALA A 38 7.17 38.78 14.51
N PRO A 39 6.77 37.88 15.43
CA PRO A 39 6.96 38.13 16.84
C PRO A 39 8.46 38.34 17.14
N PRO A 40 8.82 39.22 18.10
CA PRO A 40 10.19 39.70 18.37
C PRO A 40 11.17 38.64 18.90
N THR A 41 10.83 37.35 18.80
CA THR A 41 11.63 36.21 19.29
C THR A 41 12.11 35.28 18.18
N ALA A 42 11.72 35.53 16.93
CA ALA A 42 12.18 34.75 15.78
C ALA A 42 13.43 35.36 15.15
N ASP A 43 14.48 35.55 15.96
CA ASP A 43 15.84 35.51 15.43
C ASP A 43 16.09 34.06 15.00
N VAL A 44 15.55 33.71 13.83
CA VAL A 44 15.98 32.52 13.10
C VAL A 44 17.38 32.84 12.65
N ALA A 45 18.34 32.66 13.56
CA ALA A 45 19.75 32.61 13.25
C ALA A 45 19.85 31.78 11.99
N ALA A 46 20.25 32.42 10.89
CA ALA A 46 20.33 31.77 9.60
C ALA A 46 21.21 30.54 9.80
N VAL A 47 20.59 29.37 9.95
CA VAL A 47 21.29 28.10 10.06
C VAL A 47 21.80 27.83 8.64
N ARG A 48 22.85 28.56 8.30
CA ARG A 48 23.54 28.54 7.03
C ARG A 48 24.43 27.31 7.07
N THR A 49 23.79 26.14 7.05
CA THR A 49 24.52 24.90 6.88
C THR A 49 25.03 24.89 5.45
N SER A 50 26.30 25.26 5.28
CA SER A 50 26.99 25.32 3.99
C SER A 50 26.81 24.03 3.17
N ARG A 51 26.76 22.87 3.84
CA ARG A 51 26.53 21.56 3.21
C ARG A 51 25.13 21.42 2.58
N LEU A 52 24.08 21.94 3.22
CA LEU A 52 22.72 21.87 2.68
C LEU A 52 22.58 22.77 1.45
N HIS A 53 23.20 23.96 1.48
CA HIS A 53 23.22 24.86 0.32
C HIS A 53 24.00 24.25 -0.84
N LEU A 54 25.15 23.63 -0.57
CA LEU A 54 25.93 22.94 -1.60
C LEU A 54 25.14 21.79 -2.25
N ALA A 55 24.42 21.00 -1.46
CA ALA A 55 23.55 19.94 -1.99
C ALA A 55 22.42 20.51 -2.86
N LEU A 56 21.77 21.61 -2.44
CA LEU A 56 20.72 22.28 -3.21
C LEU A 56 21.26 22.87 -4.52
N VAL A 57 22.44 23.50 -4.49
CA VAL A 57 23.09 24.05 -5.69
C VAL A 57 23.46 22.92 -6.66
N LEU A 58 24.06 21.84 -6.17
CA LEU A 58 24.40 20.70 -7.01
C LEU A 58 23.15 20.09 -7.65
N LEU A 59 22.08 19.91 -6.89
CA LEU A 59 20.80 19.42 -7.40
C LEU A 59 20.24 20.37 -8.48
N SER A 60 20.29 21.68 -8.25
CA SER A 60 19.84 22.68 -9.22
C SER A 60 20.64 22.62 -10.52
N ILE A 61 21.96 22.45 -10.44
CA ILE A 61 22.83 22.32 -11.63
C ILE A 61 22.41 21.08 -12.45
N VAL A 62 22.17 19.95 -11.78
CA VAL A 62 21.73 18.72 -12.46
C VAL A 62 20.37 18.91 -13.12
N MET A 63 19.39 19.52 -12.43
CA MET A 63 18.06 19.78 -12.98
C MET A 63 18.13 20.71 -14.21
N VAL A 64 18.94 21.77 -14.16
CA VAL A 64 19.14 22.70 -15.29
C VAL A 64 19.87 22.01 -16.44
N GLY A 65 20.92 21.23 -16.15
CA GLY A 65 21.69 20.51 -17.16
C GLY A 65 20.84 19.49 -17.93
N ILE A 66 20.01 18.73 -17.22
CA ILE A 66 19.04 17.81 -17.83
C ILE A 66 17.98 18.59 -18.64
N GLY A 67 17.54 19.75 -18.16
CA GLY A 67 16.57 20.59 -18.87
C GLY A 67 17.11 21.19 -20.17
N LEU A 68 18.38 21.59 -20.20
CA LEU A 68 19.03 22.15 -21.40
C LEU A 68 19.32 21.08 -22.46
N VAL A 69 19.64 19.86 -22.04
CA VAL A 69 19.93 18.73 -22.93
C VAL A 69 18.93 17.60 -22.64
N PRO A 70 17.64 17.76 -23.01
CA PRO A 70 16.58 16.82 -22.64
C PRO A 70 16.75 15.42 -23.25
N GLY A 71 17.58 15.30 -24.30
CA GLY A 71 17.92 14.01 -24.91
C GLY A 71 18.87 13.14 -24.06
N LEU A 72 19.48 13.67 -23.01
CA LEU A 72 20.46 12.94 -22.19
C LEU A 72 19.79 11.81 -21.37
N LEU A 73 18.72 12.14 -20.64
CA LEU A 73 18.00 11.18 -19.78
C LEU A 73 17.38 10.02 -20.57
N PRO A 74 16.66 10.27 -21.68
CA PRO A 74 16.07 9.20 -22.48
C PRO A 74 17.10 8.21 -23.01
N ARG A 75 18.27 8.71 -23.45
CA ARG A 75 19.33 7.87 -24.02
C ARG A 75 20.08 7.05 -22.96
N VAL A 76 20.40 7.66 -21.82
CA VAL A 76 21.27 7.04 -20.80
C VAL A 76 20.50 6.14 -19.84
N ALA A 77 19.27 6.50 -19.48
CA ALA A 77 18.52 5.82 -18.42
C ALA A 77 17.21 5.19 -18.93
N VAL A 78 16.42 5.90 -19.73
CA VAL A 78 15.07 5.43 -20.09
C VAL A 78 15.12 4.33 -21.15
N ALA A 79 15.88 4.52 -22.23
CA ALA A 79 16.03 3.52 -23.29
C ALA A 79 16.51 2.15 -22.76
N PRO A 80 17.57 2.05 -21.95
CA PRO A 80 17.97 0.76 -21.40
C PRO A 80 16.96 0.19 -20.41
N ALA A 81 16.28 1.02 -19.61
CA ALA A 81 15.24 0.55 -18.70
C ALA A 81 14.04 -0.04 -19.46
N VAL A 82 13.59 0.61 -20.54
CA VAL A 82 12.47 0.15 -21.35
C VAL A 82 12.81 -1.11 -22.15
N GLN A 83 14.07 -1.21 -22.62
CA GLN A 83 14.59 -2.45 -23.21
C GLN A 83 14.64 -3.59 -22.20
N GLY A 84 15.09 -3.33 -20.97
CA GLY A 84 15.07 -4.28 -19.86
C GLY A 84 13.67 -4.72 -19.44
N LEU A 85 12.65 -3.88 -19.69
CA LEU A 85 11.23 -4.17 -19.45
C LEU A 85 10.53 -4.89 -20.62
N GLY A 86 11.25 -5.20 -21.71
CA GLY A 86 10.71 -5.96 -22.84
C GLY A 86 9.76 -5.16 -23.76
N VAL A 87 9.68 -3.84 -23.62
CA VAL A 87 8.80 -2.97 -24.42
C VAL A 87 9.51 -2.44 -25.69
N ALA A 88 10.43 -3.24 -26.24
CA ALA A 88 11.39 -2.87 -27.28
C ALA A 88 10.82 -2.14 -28.53
N PRO A 89 9.63 -2.50 -29.09
CA PRO A 89 9.14 -1.82 -30.29
C PRO A 89 8.54 -0.42 -30.03
N ALA A 90 8.30 -0.01 -28.77
CA ALA A 90 7.75 1.31 -28.47
C ALA A 90 8.80 2.44 -28.46
N VAL A 91 10.10 2.08 -28.46
CA VAL A 91 11.21 3.04 -28.30
C VAL A 91 11.81 3.47 -29.64
N ALA A 92 11.53 2.74 -30.72
CA ALA A 92 12.07 2.99 -32.06
C ALA A 92 11.75 4.40 -32.63
N GLY A 93 10.76 5.12 -32.07
CA GLY A 93 10.41 6.49 -32.44
C GLY A 93 10.93 7.59 -31.52
N THR A 94 11.64 7.26 -30.42
CA THR A 94 12.08 8.28 -29.43
C THR A 94 13.34 9.04 -29.84
N GLY A 95 14.03 8.58 -30.89
CA GLY A 95 15.24 9.23 -31.44
C GLY A 95 14.98 10.58 -32.11
N GLU A 96 13.73 10.84 -32.54
CA GLU A 96 13.30 12.07 -33.22
C GLU A 96 12.37 12.94 -32.37
N LEU A 97 12.40 12.80 -31.05
CA LEU A 97 11.69 13.75 -30.17
C LEU A 97 12.37 15.13 -30.30
N ALA A 98 11.78 16.00 -31.10
CA ALA A 98 12.21 17.38 -31.23
C ALA A 98 11.77 18.16 -29.98
N PHE A 99 12.53 18.03 -28.90
CA PHE A 99 12.24 18.65 -27.59
C PHE A 99 12.16 20.18 -27.64
N TRP A 100 12.81 20.81 -28.62
CA TRP A 100 12.89 22.26 -28.78
C TRP A 100 11.90 22.83 -29.82
N ARG A 101 10.80 22.12 -30.10
CA ARG A 101 9.78 22.66 -31.01
C ARG A 101 9.12 23.89 -30.39
N PHE A 102 9.11 24.99 -31.13
CA PHE A 102 8.49 26.25 -30.71
C PHE A 102 7.01 26.10 -30.34
N THR A 103 6.26 25.24 -31.03
CA THR A 103 4.86 24.95 -30.72
C THR A 103 4.68 24.40 -29.31
N ASP A 104 5.58 23.50 -28.92
CA ASP A 104 5.48 22.75 -27.67
C ASP A 104 5.98 23.63 -26.51
N LEU A 105 7.05 24.39 -26.75
CA LEU A 105 7.55 25.42 -25.84
C LEU A 105 6.48 26.49 -25.57
N PHE A 106 5.82 26.99 -26.62
CA PHE A 106 4.77 27.99 -26.47
C PHE A 106 3.58 27.44 -25.69
N GLY A 107 3.15 26.20 -25.96
CA GLY A 107 2.10 25.54 -25.18
C GLY A 107 2.45 25.41 -23.69
N MET A 108 3.72 25.11 -23.38
CA MET A 108 4.21 25.06 -21.99
C MET A 108 4.24 26.45 -21.33
N VAL A 109 4.65 27.50 -22.06
CA VAL A 109 4.61 28.88 -21.55
C VAL A 109 3.17 29.31 -21.28
N VAL A 110 2.23 28.97 -22.17
CA VAL A 110 0.81 29.27 -22.00
C VAL A 110 0.23 28.55 -20.78
N THR A 111 0.55 27.26 -20.56
CA THR A 111 0.10 26.54 -19.36
C THR A 111 0.65 27.15 -18.07
N LEU A 112 1.92 27.55 -18.08
CA LEU A 112 2.55 28.23 -16.95
C LEU A 112 1.88 29.59 -16.67
N ALA A 113 1.69 30.41 -17.70
CA ALA A 113 1.03 31.71 -17.59
C ALA A 113 -0.41 31.57 -17.08
N LEU A 114 -1.15 30.57 -17.60
CA LEU A 114 -2.50 30.28 -17.13
C LEU A 114 -2.51 29.85 -15.67
N GLY A 115 -1.55 29.04 -15.23
CA GLY A 115 -1.37 28.68 -13.82
C GLY A 115 -1.14 29.90 -12.93
N VAL A 116 -0.30 30.85 -13.36
CA VAL A 116 -0.06 32.10 -12.63
C VAL A 116 -1.33 32.96 -12.56
N VAL A 117 -2.07 33.09 -13.66
CA VAL A 117 -3.35 33.83 -13.70
C VAL A 117 -4.38 33.19 -12.76
N VAL A 118 -4.53 31.86 -12.82
CA VAL A 118 -5.42 31.10 -11.92
C VAL A 118 -5.00 31.26 -10.46
N CYS A 119 -3.71 31.26 -10.16
CA CYS A 119 -3.20 31.55 -8.83
C CYS A 119 -3.55 32.97 -8.37
N GLY A 120 -3.31 33.99 -9.20
CA GLY A 120 -3.67 35.38 -8.88
C GLY A 120 -5.16 35.55 -8.63
N ALA A 121 -5.99 34.96 -9.49
CA ALA A 121 -7.44 34.93 -9.33
C ALA A 121 -7.87 34.20 -8.04
N GLY A 122 -7.25 33.05 -7.73
CA GLY A 122 -7.53 32.28 -6.53
C GLY A 122 -7.13 32.99 -5.23
N LEU A 123 -6.05 33.78 -5.27
CA LEU A 123 -5.66 34.64 -4.15
C LEU A 123 -6.62 35.83 -4.00
N LYS A 124 -7.04 36.46 -5.10
CA LYS A 124 -7.96 37.62 -5.10
C LYS A 124 -9.38 37.25 -4.64
N TRP A 125 -9.90 36.12 -5.10
CA TRP A 125 -11.26 35.66 -4.76
C TRP A 125 -11.31 34.75 -3.54
N GLY A 126 -10.17 34.50 -2.88
CA GLY A 126 -10.13 33.67 -1.67
C GLY A 126 -10.48 32.20 -1.92
N VAL A 127 -10.45 31.71 -3.15
CA VAL A 127 -10.74 30.31 -3.52
C VAL A 127 -9.85 29.34 -2.72
N PHE A 128 -8.63 29.76 -2.38
CA PHE A 128 -7.72 28.96 -1.58
C PHE A 128 -8.08 28.83 -0.09
N HIS A 129 -9.01 29.65 0.42
CA HIS A 129 -9.56 29.51 1.76
C HIS A 129 -10.77 28.59 1.80
N TRP A 130 -11.27 28.17 0.63
CA TRP A 130 -12.37 27.22 0.56
C TRP A 130 -11.92 25.86 1.08
N ARG A 131 -12.54 25.41 2.16
CA ARG A 131 -12.31 24.08 2.73
C ARG A 131 -13.22 23.09 2.00
N PRO A 132 -12.67 22.19 1.16
CA PRO A 132 -13.50 21.17 0.56
C PRO A 132 -14.12 20.27 1.64
N PRO A 133 -15.32 19.72 1.42
CA PRO A 133 -15.95 18.80 2.36
C PRO A 133 -15.04 17.59 2.61
N ARG A 134 -15.07 17.05 3.83
CA ARG A 134 -14.16 15.98 4.31
C ARG A 134 -14.06 14.75 3.40
N TRP A 135 -15.08 14.50 2.59
CA TRP A 135 -15.14 13.39 1.64
C TRP A 135 -14.23 13.57 0.43
N LEU A 136 -13.85 14.80 0.11
CA LEU A 136 -12.95 15.14 -0.99
C LEU A 136 -11.49 15.25 -0.54
N THR A 137 -11.25 15.28 0.77
CA THR A 137 -9.89 15.32 1.33
C THR A 137 -9.35 13.91 1.51
N LEU A 138 -8.13 13.66 1.03
CA LEU A 138 -7.39 12.40 1.25
C LEU A 138 -7.34 12.00 2.73
N GLU A 139 -7.20 12.98 3.62
CA GLU A 139 -7.14 12.79 5.06
C GLU A 139 -8.49 12.33 5.64
N GLY A 140 -9.60 12.86 5.13
CA GLY A 140 -10.94 12.39 5.48
C GLY A 140 -11.26 11.01 4.91
N LEU A 141 -10.79 10.70 3.70
CA LEU A 141 -10.93 9.37 3.09
C LEU A 141 -10.12 8.32 3.87
N ALA A 142 -8.88 8.64 4.21
CA ALA A 142 -8.01 7.80 5.05
C ALA A 142 -8.61 7.58 6.45
N GLY A 143 -9.20 8.63 7.04
CA GLY A 143 -9.92 8.53 8.30
C GLY A 143 -11.12 7.57 8.23
N LEU A 144 -11.92 7.66 7.16
CA LEU A 144 -13.05 6.76 6.91
C LEU A 144 -12.60 5.31 6.73
N PHE A 145 -11.53 5.09 5.96
CA PHE A 145 -10.94 3.75 5.77
C PHE A 145 -10.38 3.18 7.07
N GLY A 146 -9.66 3.98 7.86
CA GLY A 146 -9.11 3.55 9.15
C GLY A 146 -10.19 3.18 10.16
N GLN A 147 -11.26 3.97 10.24
CA GLN A 147 -12.43 3.66 11.09
C GLN A 147 -13.14 2.39 10.61
N GLY A 148 -13.28 2.20 9.30
CA GLY A 148 -13.83 0.97 8.72
C GLY A 148 -13.00 -0.28 9.05
N ALA A 149 -11.67 -0.19 8.89
CA ALA A 149 -10.75 -1.29 9.21
C ALA A 149 -10.77 -1.65 10.70
N LEU A 150 -10.80 -0.66 11.59
CA LEU A 150 -10.90 -0.87 13.04
C LEU A 150 -12.24 -1.52 13.43
N ALA A 151 -13.35 -1.09 12.82
CA ALA A 151 -14.66 -1.69 13.07
C ALA A 151 -14.71 -3.15 12.61
N LEU A 152 -14.12 -3.45 11.45
CA LEU A 152 -14.02 -4.81 10.93
C LEU A 152 -13.15 -5.69 11.84
N GLY A 153 -12.01 -5.17 12.29
CA GLY A 153 -11.11 -5.86 13.22
C GLY A 153 -11.77 -6.17 14.57
N ARG A 154 -12.54 -5.22 15.14
CA ARG A 154 -13.28 -5.46 16.38
C ARG A 154 -14.35 -6.55 16.23
N LYS A 155 -15.10 -6.54 15.12
CA LYS A 155 -16.09 -7.59 14.82
C LYS A 155 -15.41 -8.95 14.59
N GLY A 156 -14.29 -8.97 13.88
CA GLY A 156 -13.48 -10.18 13.66
C GLY A 156 -12.97 -10.79 14.97
N ALA A 157 -12.42 -9.96 15.86
CA ALA A 157 -11.94 -10.41 17.18
C ALA A 157 -13.07 -10.91 18.09
N ALA A 158 -14.28 -10.34 17.99
CA ALA A 158 -15.46 -10.84 18.70
C ALA A 158 -15.90 -12.22 18.16
N CYS A 159 -15.92 -12.39 16.85
CA CYS A 159 -16.25 -13.67 16.20
C CYS A 159 -15.23 -14.76 16.58
N PHE A 160 -13.94 -14.44 16.50
CA PHE A 160 -12.87 -15.38 16.85
C PHE A 160 -12.95 -15.85 18.30
N ARG A 161 -13.27 -14.94 19.24
CA ARG A 161 -13.48 -15.31 20.65
C ARG A 161 -14.69 -16.21 20.85
N MET A 162 -15.80 -15.97 20.14
CA MET A 162 -16.99 -16.85 20.21
C MET A 162 -16.69 -18.25 19.67
N ILE A 163 -16.00 -18.35 18.53
CA ILE A 163 -15.60 -19.64 17.96
C ILE A 163 -14.64 -20.37 18.89
N GLY A 164 -13.63 -19.67 19.42
CA GLY A 164 -12.67 -20.24 20.37
C GLY A 164 -13.34 -20.79 21.63
N ALA A 165 -14.31 -20.05 22.20
CA ALA A 165 -15.09 -20.51 23.34
C ALA A 165 -15.90 -21.78 23.00
N ALA A 166 -16.63 -21.77 21.88
CA ALA A 166 -17.44 -22.92 21.45
C ALA A 166 -16.60 -24.19 21.23
N VAL A 167 -15.43 -24.05 20.60
CA VAL A 167 -14.50 -25.17 20.36
C VAL A 167 -13.93 -25.70 21.68
N SER A 168 -13.60 -24.84 22.63
CA SER A 168 -13.08 -25.26 23.93
C SER A 168 -14.13 -26.02 24.77
N GLU A 169 -15.40 -25.59 24.69
CA GLU A 169 -16.53 -26.24 25.36
C GLU A 169 -16.77 -27.64 24.77
N TRP A 170 -16.83 -27.74 23.44
CA TRP A 170 -16.94 -29.01 22.74
C TRP A 170 -15.76 -29.95 23.02
N GLY A 171 -14.54 -29.41 23.00
CA GLY A 171 -13.32 -30.17 23.29
C GLY A 171 -13.32 -30.76 24.71
N ARG A 172 -13.73 -29.99 25.73
CA ARG A 172 -13.88 -30.51 27.11
C ARG A 172 -14.95 -31.60 27.18
N THR A 173 -16.06 -31.42 26.47
CA THR A 173 -17.18 -32.37 26.49
C THR A 173 -16.81 -33.69 25.80
N LEU A 174 -16.11 -33.64 24.67
CA LEU A 174 -15.60 -34.83 23.98
C LEU A 174 -14.46 -35.49 24.75
N GLY A 175 -13.52 -34.71 25.30
CA GLY A 175 -12.39 -35.20 26.08
C GLY A 175 -12.84 -35.98 27.32
N THR A 176 -13.83 -35.46 28.05
CA THR A 176 -14.39 -36.16 29.22
C THR A 176 -15.11 -37.44 28.85
N ARG A 177 -15.85 -37.47 27.72
CA ARG A 177 -16.52 -38.68 27.22
C ARG A 177 -15.53 -39.75 26.75
N LEU A 178 -14.47 -39.35 26.04
CA LEU A 178 -13.43 -40.27 25.59
C LEU A 178 -12.62 -40.82 26.78
N TYR A 179 -12.29 -39.97 27.75
CA TYR A 179 -11.61 -40.40 28.97
C TYR A 179 -12.44 -41.41 29.75
N LEU A 180 -13.74 -41.17 29.93
CA LEU A 180 -14.65 -42.11 30.58
C LEU A 180 -14.79 -43.42 29.80
N ALA A 181 -14.83 -43.37 28.46
CA ALA A 181 -14.85 -44.57 27.62
C ALA A 181 -13.56 -45.38 27.76
N ALA A 182 -12.39 -44.72 27.80
CA ALA A 182 -11.10 -45.36 28.02
C ALA A 182 -10.99 -46.01 29.40
N CYS A 183 -11.39 -45.31 30.46
CA CYS A 183 -11.42 -45.87 31.82
C CYS A 183 -12.40 -47.04 31.96
N ARG A 184 -13.55 -47.00 31.26
CA ARG A 184 -14.52 -48.10 31.27
C ARG A 184 -13.98 -49.33 30.52
N PHE A 185 -13.23 -49.13 29.45
CA PHE A 185 -12.60 -50.21 28.69
C PHE A 185 -11.48 -50.89 29.51
N ASP A 186 -10.69 -50.11 30.24
CA ASP A 186 -9.66 -50.64 31.15
C ASP A 186 -10.26 -51.46 32.30
N ARG A 187 -11.38 -50.99 32.87
CA ARG A 187 -12.11 -51.72 33.92
C ARG A 187 -12.75 -53.03 33.45
N SER A 188 -13.11 -53.12 32.16
CA SER A 188 -13.70 -54.32 31.53
C SER A 188 -12.68 -55.44 31.26
N ARG A 189 -11.37 -55.14 31.28
CA ARG A 189 -10.31 -56.15 31.09
C ARG A 189 -9.96 -56.93 32.36
N ASN A 190 -10.58 -56.61 33.51
CA ASN A 190 -10.29 -57.28 34.79
C ASN A 190 -11.17 -58.50 35.11
N THR A 191 -11.91 -59.03 34.13
CA THR A 191 -12.61 -60.32 34.26
C THR A 191 -11.78 -61.45 33.66
N LYS A 192 -11.30 -62.34 34.52
CA LYS A 192 -10.56 -63.56 34.18
C LYS A 192 -11.37 -64.44 33.22
N VAL A 193 -11.04 -64.41 31.94
CA VAL A 193 -11.48 -65.41 30.96
C VAL A 193 -10.34 -66.38 30.72
N GLY A 194 -10.39 -67.54 31.39
CA GLY A 194 -9.52 -68.68 31.11
C GLY A 194 -8.07 -68.56 31.59
N ARG A 195 -7.37 -69.71 31.55
CA ARG A 195 -6.02 -69.97 32.08
C ARG A 195 -4.91 -69.33 31.23
N VAL A 196 -5.07 -68.08 30.79
CA VAL A 196 -4.04 -67.34 30.06
C VAL A 196 -3.92 -65.93 30.62
N ASN A 197 -2.80 -65.66 31.30
CA ASN A 197 -2.44 -64.32 31.76
C ASN A 197 -2.03 -63.48 30.54
N LEU A 198 -2.94 -62.68 30.01
CA LEU A 198 -2.61 -61.56 29.11
C LEU A 198 -2.07 -60.39 29.94
N VAL A 199 -0.94 -60.63 30.61
CA VAL A 199 -0.12 -59.59 31.22
C VAL A 199 0.73 -59.00 30.10
N GLY A 200 0.49 -57.73 29.76
CA GLY A 200 1.51 -56.91 29.09
C GLY A 200 1.30 -56.52 27.62
N LEU A 201 0.14 -56.76 26.99
CA LEU A 201 -0.15 -56.09 25.70
C LEU A 201 -1.03 -54.86 25.95
N SER A 202 -0.30 -53.74 26.03
CA SER A 202 -0.66 -52.44 26.57
C SER A 202 -1.89 -51.81 25.91
N ALA A 203 -2.73 -51.19 26.73
CA ALA A 203 -3.73 -50.22 26.26
C ALA A 203 -3.07 -49.14 25.36
N ASP A 204 -1.78 -48.87 25.60
CA ASP A 204 -0.93 -47.99 24.82
C ASP A 204 -0.74 -48.46 23.36
N ALA A 205 -0.57 -49.77 23.12
CA ALA A 205 -0.46 -50.33 21.77
C ALA A 205 -1.80 -50.23 21.01
N ALA A 206 -2.93 -50.43 21.69
CA ALA A 206 -4.25 -50.24 21.09
C ALA A 206 -4.53 -48.76 20.78
N LEU A 207 -4.11 -47.85 21.67
CA LEU A 207 -4.23 -46.41 21.46
C LEU A 207 -3.35 -45.94 20.29
N LEU A 208 -2.11 -46.44 20.20
CA LEU A 208 -1.19 -46.18 19.09
C LEU A 208 -1.74 -46.69 17.76
N MET A 209 -2.30 -47.91 17.73
CA MET A 209 -2.92 -48.46 16.52
C MET A 209 -4.15 -47.65 16.09
N LEU A 210 -4.99 -47.20 17.04
CA LEU A 210 -6.14 -46.34 16.75
C LEU A 210 -5.70 -44.96 16.24
N MET A 211 -4.70 -44.35 16.88
CA MET A 211 -4.18 -43.05 16.47
C MET A 211 -3.54 -43.12 15.08
N LEU A 212 -2.81 -44.21 14.79
CA LEU A 212 -2.22 -44.47 13.47
C LEU A 212 -3.29 -44.68 12.39
N ALA A 213 -4.36 -45.42 12.69
CA ALA A 213 -5.47 -45.63 11.76
C ALA A 213 -6.21 -44.32 11.44
N LEU A 214 -6.46 -43.47 12.44
CA LEU A 214 -7.04 -42.14 12.24
C LEU A 214 -6.12 -41.22 11.44
N LEU A 215 -4.81 -41.28 11.67
CA LEU A 215 -3.82 -40.50 10.92
C LEU A 215 -3.77 -40.93 9.45
N MET A 216 -3.82 -42.25 9.17
CA MET A 216 -3.90 -42.75 7.80
C MET A 216 -5.21 -42.38 7.12
N ALA A 217 -6.35 -42.50 7.79
CA ALA A 217 -7.64 -42.09 7.23
C ALA A 217 -7.68 -40.58 6.93
N TRP A 218 -7.13 -39.75 7.82
CA TRP A 218 -7.02 -38.32 7.59
C TRP A 218 -6.06 -37.99 6.45
N PHE A 219 -4.91 -38.66 6.38
CA PHE A 219 -3.95 -38.46 5.30
C PHE A 219 -4.52 -38.87 3.95
N LEU A 220 -5.24 -40.00 3.87
CA LEU A 220 -5.88 -40.48 2.65
C LEU A 220 -7.00 -39.54 2.19
N TRP A 221 -7.78 -39.00 3.13
CA TRP A 221 -8.78 -37.98 2.81
C TRP A 221 -8.09 -36.68 2.33
N HIS A 222 -7.08 -36.19 3.04
CA HIS A 222 -6.37 -35.00 2.62
C HIS A 222 -5.60 -35.18 1.28
N SER A 223 -5.18 -36.40 0.93
CA SER A 223 -4.63 -36.68 -0.40
C SER A 223 -5.71 -36.70 -1.49
N LEU A 224 -6.92 -37.19 -1.21
CA LEU A 224 -8.03 -37.17 -2.16
C LEU A 224 -8.52 -35.75 -2.47
N THR A 225 -8.49 -34.84 -1.49
CA THR A 225 -8.88 -33.43 -1.68
C THR A 225 -7.89 -32.61 -2.50
N ARG A 226 -6.64 -33.06 -2.65
CA ARG A 226 -5.63 -32.38 -3.49
C ARG A 226 -5.59 -32.88 -4.93
N VAL A 227 -6.30 -33.97 -5.24
CA VAL A 227 -6.30 -34.62 -6.57
C VAL A 227 -7.57 -34.28 -7.37
N VAL A 228 -8.54 -33.60 -6.76
CA VAL A 228 -9.71 -32.98 -7.43
C VAL A 228 -9.51 -31.48 -7.49
#